data_AF-A0A212LR74-F1
#
_entry.id   AF-A0A212LR74-F1
#
_cell.length_a   1.000
_cell.length_b   1.000
_cell.length_c   1.000
_cell.angle_alpha   90.00
_cell.angle_beta   90.00
_cell.angle_gamma   90.00
#
_symmetry.space_group_name_H-M   'P 1'
#
loop_
_entity.id
_entity.type
_entity.pdbx_description
1 polymer ?
#
loop_
_entity_poly.entity_id
_entity_poly.type
_entity_poly.pdbx_seq_one_letter_code
_entity_poly.pdbx_strand_id
1 'polypeptide(L)'
;MKNFHFIAMVVGIMLLVFVWNNYSAASANSKSISYQTVSVKPGDSVWSIAANFTTPKDDIRNVIIDIKKINGLSNDVAIYPGQTLKIPVKATNTIIETNDVRVTKAR
;
A
#
# COMPACT_ATOMS: atom_id res chain seq x y z
N MET A 1 -54.68 24.24 -7.44
CA MET A 1 -53.88 23.57 -8.48
C MET A 1 -52.48 24.18 -8.67
N LYS A 2 -52.25 25.49 -8.45
CA LYS A 2 -50.93 26.14 -8.59
C LYS A 2 -49.94 25.81 -7.46
N ASN A 3 -50.47 25.57 -6.26
CA ASN A 3 -49.78 25.17 -5.04
C ASN A 3 -49.21 23.74 -5.07
N PHE A 4 -49.83 22.82 -5.81
CA PHE A 4 -49.33 21.45 -5.96
C PHE A 4 -48.01 21.39 -6.75
N HIS A 5 -47.90 22.18 -7.82
CA HIS A 5 -46.66 22.32 -8.58
C HIS A 5 -45.52 22.92 -7.74
N PHE A 6 -45.84 23.92 -6.91
CA PHE A 6 -44.86 24.55 -6.03
C PHE A 6 -44.31 23.57 -4.98
N ILE A 7 -45.18 22.75 -4.38
CA ILE A 7 -44.79 21.72 -3.42
C ILE A 7 -43.96 20.61 -4.09
N ALA A 8 -44.36 20.16 -5.29
CA ALA A 8 -43.62 19.14 -6.04
C ALA A 8 -42.20 19.62 -6.43
N MET A 9 -42.05 20.90 -6.77
CA MET A 9 -40.75 21.49 -7.11
C MET A 9 -39.81 21.58 -5.88
N VAL A 10 -40.34 21.94 -4.71
CA VAL A 10 -39.55 22.04 -3.48
C VAL A 10 -39.09 20.66 -2.98
N VAL A 11 -39.93 19.63 -3.09
CA VAL A 11 -39.57 18.25 -2.71
C VAL A 11 -38.49 17.67 -3.64
N GLY A 12 -38.56 17.95 -4.94
CA GLY A 12 -37.53 17.53 -5.89
C GLY A 12 -36.15 18.12 -5.59
N ILE A 13 -36.09 19.40 -5.22
CA ILE A 13 -34.84 20.07 -4.84
C ILE A 13 -34.29 19.52 -3.53
N MET A 14 -35.14 19.20 -2.55
CA MET A 14 -34.70 18.58 -1.30
C MET A 14 -34.12 17.18 -1.49
N LEU A 15 -34.69 16.38 -2.41
CA LEU A 15 -34.17 15.06 -2.74
C LEU A 15 -32.79 15.14 -3.42
N LEU A 16 -32.58 16.14 -4.28
CA LEU A 16 -31.27 16.37 -4.93
C LEU A 16 -30.18 16.75 -3.92
N VAL A 17 -30.49 17.57 -2.91
CA VAL A 17 -29.55 17.93 -1.84
C VAL A 17 -29.25 16.74 -0.93
N PHE A 18 -30.21 15.85 -0.71
CA PHE A 18 -30.01 14.65 0.09
C PHE A 18 -29.05 13.65 -0.57
N VAL A 19 -29.10 13.50 -1.89
CA VAL A 19 -28.17 12.63 -2.63
C VAL A 19 -26.72 13.13 -2.54
N TRP A 20 -26.48 14.45 -2.52
CA TRP A 20 -25.13 15.01 -2.34
C TRP A 20 -24.50 14.83 -0.96
N ASN A 21 -25.32 14.75 0.10
CA ASN A 21 -24.79 14.61 1.45
C ASN A 21 -24.34 13.18 1.79
N ASN A 22 -24.64 12.19 0.94
CA ASN A 22 -24.35 10.78 1.17
C ASN A 22 -23.16 10.25 0.36
N TYR A 23 -22.31 11.13 -0.20
CA TYR A 23 -21.04 10.71 -0.79
C TYR A 23 -19.96 10.61 0.29
N SER A 24 -20.03 9.54 1.10
CA SER A 24 -18.94 9.17 2.00
C SER A 24 -17.73 8.76 1.17
N ALA A 25 -16.77 9.67 0.99
CA ALA A 25 -15.47 9.34 0.44
C ALA A 25 -14.77 8.40 1.41
N ALA A 26 -14.73 7.10 1.07
CA ALA A 26 -13.94 6.13 1.80
C ALA A 26 -12.47 6.59 1.76
N SER A 27 -11.97 7.09 2.88
CA SER A 27 -10.54 7.38 3.05
C SER A 27 -9.80 6.05 2.98
N ALA A 28 -9.34 5.69 1.78
CA ALA A 28 -8.46 4.55 1.60
C ALA A 28 -7.13 4.92 2.26
N ASN A 29 -6.93 4.43 3.48
CA ASN A 29 -5.61 4.40 4.12
C ASN A 29 -4.73 3.44 3.29
N SER A 30 -4.21 3.93 2.18
CA SER A 30 -3.38 3.16 1.27
C SER A 30 -2.03 2.98 1.94
N LYS A 31 -1.85 1.84 2.60
CA LYS A 31 -0.53 1.36 3.03
C LYS A 31 0.35 1.33 1.78
N SER A 32 1.26 2.30 1.66
CA SER A 32 2.16 2.40 0.52
C SER A 32 3.15 1.24 0.59
N ILE A 33 2.94 0.24 -0.26
CA ILE A 33 3.92 -0.83 -0.46
C ILE A 33 4.97 -0.25 -1.41
N SER A 34 6.20 -0.12 -0.93
CA SER A 34 7.34 0.24 -1.78
C SER A 34 7.95 -1.04 -2.35
N TYR A 35 8.60 -0.92 -3.51
CA TYR A 35 9.24 -2.04 -4.18
C TYR A 35 10.70 -1.72 -4.46
N GLN A 36 11.56 -2.70 -4.20
CA GLN A 36 12.96 -2.67 -4.61
C GLN A 36 13.17 -3.63 -5.77
N THR A 37 13.93 -3.19 -6.77
CA THR A 37 14.24 -4.01 -7.94
C THR A 37 15.61 -4.66 -7.76
N VAL A 38 15.69 -5.97 -7.98
CA VAL A 38 16.91 -6.77 -7.81
C VAL A 38 17.16 -7.60 -9.06
N SER A 39 18.40 -7.57 -9.55
CA SER A 39 18.85 -8.48 -10.61
C SER A 39 19.31 -9.80 -10.00
N VAL A 40 18.75 -10.90 -10.49
CA VAL A 40 19.09 -12.26 -10.07
C VAL A 40 20.52 -12.59 -10.52
N LYS A 41 21.35 -13.09 -9.60
CA LYS A 41 22.72 -13.52 -9.88
C LYS A 41 22.81 -15.04 -10.05
N PRO A 42 23.89 -15.56 -10.67
CA PRO A 42 24.14 -16.99 -10.69
C PRO A 42 24.15 -17.59 -9.27
N GLY A 43 23.34 -18.62 -9.05
CA GLY A 43 23.19 -19.29 -7.75
C GLY A 43 22.11 -18.70 -6.84
N ASP A 44 21.48 -17.58 -7.23
CA ASP A 44 20.34 -17.05 -6.48
C ASP A 44 19.09 -17.90 -6.67
N SER A 45 18.29 -17.97 -5.61
CA SER A 45 16.96 -18.56 -5.60
C SER A 45 15.97 -17.53 -5.06
N VAL A 46 14.68 -17.74 -5.32
CA VAL A 46 13.64 -16.88 -4.73
C VAL A 46 13.74 -16.89 -3.21
N TRP A 47 14.13 -18.03 -2.62
CA TRP A 47 14.37 -18.16 -1.19
C TRP A 47 15.54 -17.29 -0.72
N SER A 48 16.72 -17.37 -1.36
CA SER A 48 17.88 -16.58 -0.93
C SER A 48 17.63 -15.09 -1.10
N ILE A 49 16.96 -14.67 -2.17
CA ILE A 49 16.56 -13.28 -2.36
C ILE A 49 15.57 -12.87 -1.27
N ALA A 50 14.48 -13.62 -1.06
CA ALA A 50 13.48 -13.31 -0.04
C ALA A 50 14.07 -13.22 1.38
N ALA A 51 15.02 -14.09 1.72
CA ALA A 51 15.70 -14.08 3.01
C ALA A 51 16.40 -12.75 3.29
N ASN A 52 16.95 -12.08 2.27
CA ASN A 52 17.59 -10.77 2.41
C ASN A 52 16.60 -9.63 2.72
N PHE A 53 15.32 -9.82 2.38
CA PHE A 53 14.26 -8.80 2.58
C PHE A 53 13.26 -9.17 3.68
N THR A 54 13.43 -10.33 4.32
CA THR A 54 12.57 -10.79 5.40
C THR A 54 12.98 -10.09 6.70
N THR A 55 12.04 -9.42 7.36
CA THR A 55 12.28 -8.88 8.70
C THR A 55 12.04 -9.96 9.76
N PRO A 56 12.59 -9.86 10.99
CA PRO A 56 12.36 -10.84 12.05
C PRO A 56 10.88 -11.03 12.45
N LYS A 57 10.02 -10.08 12.05
CA LYS A 57 8.59 -10.09 12.33
C LYS A 57 7.76 -10.70 11.18
N ASP A 58 8.38 -10.92 10.02
CA ASP A 58 7.72 -11.43 8.82
C ASP A 58 8.04 -12.91 8.61
N ASP A 59 7.05 -13.69 8.17
CA ASP A 59 7.28 -15.05 7.69
C ASP A 59 7.86 -15.00 6.27
N ILE A 60 9.03 -15.59 6.07
CA ILE A 60 9.70 -15.70 4.76
C ILE A 60 8.80 -16.32 3.69
N ARG A 61 7.90 -17.24 4.06
CA ARG A 61 6.96 -17.87 3.11
C ARG A 61 6.03 -16.83 2.49
N ASN A 62 5.55 -15.88 3.29
CA ASN A 62 4.69 -14.81 2.80
C ASN A 62 5.47 -13.88 1.86
N VAL A 63 6.72 -13.56 2.20
CA VAL A 63 7.59 -12.75 1.35
C VAL A 63 7.82 -13.44 0.00
N ILE A 64 8.07 -14.75 -0.01
CA ILE A 64 8.22 -15.53 -1.25
C ILE A 64 6.95 -15.51 -2.09
N ILE A 65 5.78 -15.72 -1.47
CA ILE A 65 4.49 -15.68 -2.17
C ILE A 65 4.27 -14.30 -2.79
N ASP A 66 4.55 -13.23 -2.04
CA ASP A 66 4.41 -11.86 -2.54
C ASP A 66 5.36 -11.60 -3.72
N ILE A 67 6.64 -11.96 -3.59
CA ILE A 67 7.62 -11.85 -4.68
C ILE A 67 7.13 -12.59 -5.92
N LYS A 68 6.66 -13.84 -5.78
CA LYS A 68 6.14 -14.61 -6.91
C LYS A 68 4.94 -13.92 -7.56
N LYS A 69 3.98 -13.48 -6.75
CA LYS A 69 2.76 -12.82 -7.22
C LYS A 69 3.04 -11.51 -7.95
N ILE A 70 3.92 -10.66 -7.41
CA ILE A 70 4.27 -9.35 -7.99
C ILE A 70 5.01 -9.52 -9.32
N ASN A 71 5.83 -10.58 -9.45
CA ASN A 71 6.63 -10.84 -10.65
C ASN A 71 5.97 -11.81 -11.63
N GLY A 72 4.74 -12.27 -11.36
CA GLY A 72 4.04 -13.24 -12.21
C GLY A 72 4.73 -14.60 -12.29
N LEU A 73 5.51 -14.98 -11.28
CA LEU A 73 6.17 -16.28 -11.22
C LEU A 73 5.17 -17.34 -10.78
N SER A 74 5.09 -18.45 -11.51
CA SER A 74 4.32 -19.61 -11.06
C SER A 74 4.99 -20.27 -9.85
N ASN A 75 4.24 -21.07 -9.09
CA ASN A 75 4.73 -21.68 -7.84
C ASN A 75 6.00 -22.50 -8.02
N ASP A 76 6.15 -23.15 -9.18
CA ASP A 76 7.24 -24.09 -9.48
C ASP A 76 8.32 -23.50 -10.40
N VAL A 77 8.18 -22.23 -10.81
CA VAL A 77 9.11 -21.60 -11.75
C VAL A 77 10.39 -21.19 -11.04
N ALA A 78 11.52 -21.69 -11.55
CA ALA A 78 12.85 -21.25 -11.18
C ALA A 78 13.12 -19.85 -11.75
N ILE A 79 13.90 -19.06 -11.03
CA ILE A 79 14.40 -17.76 -11.51
C ILE A 79 15.74 -17.95 -12.22
N TYR A 80 16.02 -17.10 -13.21
CA TYR A 80 17.22 -17.21 -14.02
C TYR A 80 18.17 -16.03 -13.79
N PRO A 81 19.50 -16.24 -13.85
CA PRO A 81 20.46 -15.15 -13.77
C PRO A 81 20.19 -14.08 -14.83
N GLY A 82 20.29 -12.80 -14.43
CA GLY A 82 19.96 -11.65 -15.28
C GLY A 82 18.48 -11.27 -15.27
N GLN A 83 17.60 -12.09 -14.69
CA GLN A 83 16.20 -11.72 -14.48
C GLN A 83 16.09 -10.56 -13.48
N THR A 84 15.16 -9.65 -13.72
CA THR A 84 14.87 -8.55 -12.81
C THR A 84 13.62 -8.85 -12.01
N LEU A 85 13.73 -8.82 -10.68
CA LEU A 85 12.63 -9.09 -9.75
C LEU A 85 12.29 -7.86 -8.91
N LYS A 86 10.99 -7.61 -8.78
CA LYS A 86 10.41 -6.61 -7.88
C LYS A 86 10.13 -7.24 -6.52
N ILE A 87 10.77 -6.74 -5.49
CA ILE A 87 10.66 -7.24 -4.13
C ILE A 87 9.88 -6.22 -3.29
N PRO A 88 8.79 -6.61 -2.60
CA PRO A 88 8.07 -5.71 -1.73
C PRO A 88 8.93 -5.38 -0.50
N VAL A 89 9.20 -4.10 -0.29
CA VAL A 89 9.84 -3.59 0.93
C VAL A 89 8.77 -2.87 1.75
N LYS A 90 8.52 -3.40 2.94
CA LYS A 90 7.69 -2.69 3.91
C LYS A 90 8.49 -1.48 4.36
N ALA A 91 8.03 -0.29 4.01
CA ALA A 91 8.55 0.92 4.62
C ALA A 91 8.27 0.81 6.12
N THR A 92 9.31 0.48 6.89
CA THR A 92 9.28 0.76 8.32
C THR A 92 9.25 2.28 8.37
N ASN A 93 8.09 2.87 8.67
CA ASN A 93 8.03 4.24 9.16
C ASN A 93 8.77 4.22 10.50
N THR A 94 10.10 4.19 10.45
CA THR A 94 10.93 4.71 11.51
C THR A 94 10.59 6.18 11.49
N ILE A 95 9.59 6.57 12.28
CA ILE A 95 9.46 7.94 12.72
C ILE A 95 10.81 8.19 13.39
N ILE A 96 11.69 8.87 12.67
CA ILE A 96 12.79 9.56 13.32
C ILE A 96 12.04 10.56 14.19
N GLU A 97 11.84 10.22 15.46
CA GLU A 97 11.42 11.17 16.47
C GLU A 97 12.52 12.22 16.55
N THR A 98 12.53 13.19 15.64
CA THR A 98 13.15 14.49 15.86
C THR A 98 12.26 15.25 16.84
N ASN A 99 12.11 14.71 18.05
CA ASN A 99 11.43 15.36 19.16
C ASN A 99 12.35 15.57 20.37
N ASP A 100 13.67 15.67 20.13
CA ASP A 100 14.59 16.23 21.11
C ASP A 100 15.43 17.37 20.51
N VAL A 101 14.74 18.42 20.07
CA VAL A 101 15.32 19.78 20.01
C VAL A 101 15.20 20.38 21.40
N ARG A 102 15.79 19.75 22.42
CA ARG A 102 15.95 20.30 23.78
C ARG A 102 17.26 19.86 24.45
N VAL A 103 18.39 20.00 23.75
CA VAL A 103 19.67 20.27 24.43
C VAL A 103 20.07 21.72 24.21
N THR A 104 19.23 22.63 24.70
CA THR A 104 19.67 23.97 25.08
C THR A 104 20.20 23.92 26.51
N LYS A 105 21.50 24.21 26.65
CA LYS A 105 22.23 24.67 27.84
C LYS A 105 22.73 23.62 28.86
N ALA A 106 23.98 23.21 28.66
CA ALA A 106 24.89 22.79 29.74
C ALA A 106 26.36 23.05 29.35
N ARG A 107 26.78 24.31 29.40
CA ARG A 107 28.10 24.75 29.86
C ARG A 107 27.99 26.20 30.32
#